data_AF-A0AA88W4M9-F1
#
_entry.id   AF-A0AA88W4M9-F1
#
_cell.length_a   1.000
_cell.length_b   1.000
_cell.length_c   1.000
_cell.angle_alpha   90.00
_cell.angle_beta   90.00
_cell.angle_gamma   90.00
#
_symmetry.space_group_name_H-M   'P 1'
#
loop_
_entity.id
_entity.type
_entity.pdbx_description
1 polymer ?
#
loop_
_entity_poly.entity_id
_entity_poly.type
_entity_poly.pdbx_seq_one_letter_code
_entity_poly.pdbx_strand_id
1 'polypeptide(L)'
;MGIFGSTQKEAQPTTKQIFILSGQSNMAGRGGVDSHKHWDRVVPPECRPDPSILRLSARLHWEQAHEPLHADIDTKKTCGVGPGMCFANAVRERVGLVALVPCAVGGTAIKEWARGRHLYENMVRRAKAAAAERSGRCFGESDASSQHDAETYKANMERLIHNIRTDLQLPSLPIIQVAIASGDEKYIEKVREAQKGIDVANVVCVDAKGLELKEDNLHLTTEAQVQLGRMLADAYLTHFAPQLPLSAP
;
A
#
# COMPACT_ATOMS: atom_id res chain seq x y z
N MET A 1 -0.55 24.27 53.70
CA MET A 1 -1.47 24.01 52.56
C MET A 1 -0.70 24.24 51.28
N GLY A 2 -0.78 23.30 50.34
CA GLY A 2 -0.48 23.52 48.92
C GLY A 2 0.91 23.07 48.44
N ILE A 3 1.10 21.75 48.23
CA ILE A 3 2.13 21.25 47.31
C ILE A 3 1.45 21.10 45.94
N PHE A 4 1.83 21.93 44.98
CA PHE A 4 1.43 21.78 43.58
C PHE A 4 2.23 20.63 42.96
N GLY A 5 1.60 19.46 42.85
CA GLY A 5 2.09 18.37 42.01
C GLY A 5 1.72 18.64 40.56
N SER A 6 2.68 19.14 39.76
CA SER A 6 2.56 19.13 38.30
C SER A 6 2.81 17.71 37.80
N THR A 7 1.75 16.94 37.59
CA THR A 7 1.82 15.70 36.82
C THR A 7 2.05 16.08 35.35
N GLN A 8 3.30 16.03 34.91
CA GLN A 8 3.60 15.93 33.49
C GLN A 8 2.93 14.64 33.00
N LYS A 9 1.91 14.77 32.16
CA LYS A 9 1.48 13.66 31.30
C LYS A 9 2.68 13.32 30.42
N GLU A 10 3.40 12.27 30.76
CA GLU A 10 4.31 11.63 29.81
C GLU A 10 3.51 11.35 28.54
N ALA A 11 3.88 12.02 27.45
CA ALA A 11 3.36 11.69 26.14
C ALA A 11 3.81 10.25 25.85
N GLN A 12 2.87 9.32 25.89
CA GLN A 12 3.05 7.96 25.36
C GLN A 12 3.76 8.10 24.00
N PRO A 13 4.87 7.39 23.75
CA PRO A 13 5.51 7.42 22.44
C PRO A 13 4.44 7.07 21.41
N THR A 14 4.14 7.99 20.49
CA THR A 14 3.19 7.72 19.42
C THR A 14 3.78 6.61 18.56
N THR A 15 3.36 5.38 18.81
CA THR A 15 3.84 4.20 18.09
C THR A 15 3.55 4.37 16.61
N LYS A 16 4.60 4.60 15.83
CA LYS A 16 4.55 4.73 14.36
C LYS A 16 4.05 3.42 13.76
N GLN A 17 2.98 3.49 12.97
CA GLN A 17 2.44 2.35 12.23
C GLN A 17 2.92 2.40 10.78
N ILE A 18 3.71 1.41 10.38
CA ILE A 18 4.38 1.41 9.08
C ILE A 18 3.59 0.57 8.07
N PHE A 19 3.44 1.12 6.86
CA PHE A 19 2.75 0.51 5.75
C PHE A 19 3.60 0.57 4.49
N ILE A 20 3.93 -0.60 3.96
CA ILE A 20 4.70 -0.81 2.74
C ILE A 20 3.72 -0.85 1.57
N LEU A 21 3.90 0.06 0.62
CA LEU A 21 3.06 0.20 -0.57
C LEU A 21 3.83 -0.37 -1.76
N SER A 22 3.47 -1.55 -2.23
CA SER A 22 4.21 -2.30 -3.26
C SER A 22 3.31 -2.75 -4.39
N GLY A 23 3.89 -3.32 -5.45
CA GLY A 23 3.18 -3.72 -6.66
C GLY A 23 3.48 -2.81 -7.84
N GLN A 24 2.48 -2.59 -8.71
CA GLN A 24 2.67 -1.94 -10.01
C GLN A 24 2.11 -0.49 -10.08
N SER A 25 1.74 -0.04 -11.28
CA SER A 25 1.38 1.35 -11.58
C SER A 25 0.14 1.85 -10.83
N ASN A 26 -0.87 1.02 -10.61
CA ASN A 26 -2.06 1.41 -9.84
C ASN A 26 -1.73 1.66 -8.35
N MET A 27 -0.80 0.90 -7.74
CA MET A 27 -0.28 1.26 -6.40
C MET A 27 0.64 2.48 -6.45
N ALA A 28 1.51 2.57 -7.46
CA ALA A 28 2.42 3.70 -7.62
C ALA A 28 1.66 5.03 -7.81
N GLY A 29 0.47 4.97 -8.39
CA GLY A 29 -0.43 6.09 -8.60
C GLY A 29 -0.33 6.65 -10.02
N ARG A 30 -1.49 6.76 -10.68
CA ARG A 30 -1.65 7.29 -12.05
C ARG A 30 -2.90 8.17 -12.20
N GLY A 31 -3.64 8.40 -11.11
CA GLY A 31 -4.79 9.29 -11.09
C GLY A 31 -4.34 10.72 -11.46
N GLY A 32 -5.10 11.36 -12.36
CA GLY A 32 -4.80 12.71 -12.85
C GLY A 32 -3.63 12.81 -13.82
N VAL A 33 -2.98 11.70 -14.20
CA VAL A 33 -1.90 11.71 -15.21
C VAL A 33 -2.49 11.61 -16.61
N ASP A 34 -2.23 12.58 -17.48
CA ASP A 34 -2.74 12.58 -18.85
C ASP A 34 -1.93 11.70 -19.82
N SER A 35 -2.36 11.67 -21.09
CA SER A 35 -1.69 10.95 -22.17
C SER A 35 -0.26 11.45 -22.46
N HIS A 36 0.01 12.73 -22.17
CA HIS A 36 1.30 13.40 -22.31
C HIS A 36 2.24 13.19 -21.10
N LYS A 37 1.84 12.35 -20.14
CA LYS A 37 2.61 12.04 -18.92
C LYS A 37 2.78 13.27 -18.02
N HIS A 38 1.78 14.15 -17.99
CA HIS A 38 1.68 15.26 -17.05
C HIS A 38 0.61 14.96 -16.00
N TRP A 39 0.91 15.21 -14.72
CA TRP A 39 -0.06 15.09 -13.63
C TRP A 39 -0.78 16.43 -13.42
N ASP A 40 -2.10 16.42 -13.37
CA ASP A 40 -2.96 17.59 -13.16
C ASP A 40 -2.76 18.32 -11.82
N ARG A 41 -2.07 17.69 -10.86
CA ARG A 41 -1.82 18.18 -9.49
C ARG A 41 -3.08 18.36 -8.66
N VAL A 42 -4.19 17.74 -9.07
CA VAL A 42 -5.44 17.75 -8.31
C VAL A 42 -5.33 16.71 -7.20
N VAL A 43 -5.38 17.18 -5.95
CA VAL A 43 -5.36 16.32 -4.75
C VAL A 43 -6.72 16.40 -4.06
N PRO A 44 -7.49 15.30 -4.02
CA PRO A 44 -8.77 15.25 -3.31
C PRO A 44 -8.61 15.54 -1.80
N PRO A 45 -9.66 16.03 -1.12
CA PRO A 45 -9.63 16.28 0.31
C PRO A 45 -9.19 15.08 1.16
N GLU A 46 -9.56 13.86 0.75
CA GLU A 46 -9.22 12.59 1.38
C GLU A 46 -7.73 12.25 1.30
N CYS A 47 -7.03 12.85 0.34
CA CYS A 47 -5.59 12.65 0.11
C CYS A 47 -4.74 13.80 0.64
N ARG A 48 -5.32 14.72 1.43
CA ARG A 48 -4.60 15.87 1.98
C ARG A 48 -3.44 15.43 2.90
N PRO A 49 -2.31 16.16 2.87
CA PRO A 49 -1.18 15.90 3.76
C PRO A 49 -1.53 16.23 5.21
N ASP A 50 -0.85 15.56 6.14
CA ASP A 50 -0.99 15.77 7.58
C ASP A 50 0.33 15.51 8.30
N PRO A 51 0.69 16.27 9.36
CA PRO A 51 1.92 16.03 10.12
C PRO A 51 2.03 14.62 10.73
N SER A 52 0.91 13.94 10.97
CA SER A 52 0.86 12.57 11.48
C SER A 52 1.04 11.48 10.40
N ILE A 53 1.15 11.86 9.12
CA ILE A 53 1.36 10.95 8.00
C ILE A 53 2.73 11.23 7.38
N LEU A 54 3.62 10.24 7.51
CA LEU A 54 4.99 10.31 6.99
C LEU A 54 5.16 9.41 5.76
N ARG A 55 6.14 9.75 4.93
CA ARG A 55 6.60 8.97 3.79
C ARG A 55 8.10 8.73 3.92
N LEU A 56 8.56 7.52 3.60
CA LEU A 56 9.98 7.22 3.49
C LEU A 56 10.46 7.56 2.07
N SER A 57 11.27 8.60 1.93
CA SER A 57 11.86 9.00 0.64
C SER A 57 12.82 7.94 0.07
N ALA A 58 13.21 8.10 -1.19
CA ALA A 58 14.23 7.27 -1.84
C ALA A 58 15.58 7.29 -1.08
N ARG A 59 15.86 8.39 -0.39
CA ARG A 59 17.07 8.59 0.45
C ARG A 59 16.94 8.01 1.86
N LEU A 60 15.84 7.30 2.15
CA LEU A 60 15.54 6.71 3.47
C LEU A 60 15.37 7.74 4.59
N HIS A 61 14.89 8.94 4.25
CA HIS A 61 14.48 9.94 5.23
C HIS A 61 12.96 9.99 5.35
N TRP A 62 12.47 10.12 6.59
CA TRP A 62 11.08 10.42 6.86
C TRP A 62 10.78 11.88 6.52
N GLU A 63 9.73 12.10 5.75
CA GLU A 63 9.19 13.42 5.42
C GLU A 63 7.67 13.39 5.53
N GLN A 64 7.02 14.55 5.58
CA GLN A 64 5.56 14.61 5.50
C GLN A 64 5.10 13.99 4.18
N ALA A 65 4.08 13.14 4.21
CA ALA A 65 3.57 12.48 3.02
C ALA A 65 2.74 13.45 2.17
N HIS A 66 3.04 13.51 0.88
CA HIS A 66 2.30 14.24 -0.16
C HIS A 66 2.17 13.34 -1.39
N GLU A 67 1.06 13.44 -2.13
CA GLU A 67 1.02 12.85 -3.47
C GLU A 67 1.94 13.63 -4.45
N PRO A 68 2.55 12.97 -5.45
CA PRO A 68 2.53 11.53 -5.71
C PRO A 68 3.52 10.76 -4.82
N LEU A 69 3.04 9.77 -4.07
CA LEU A 69 3.87 9.05 -3.08
C LEU A 69 5.10 8.31 -3.68
N HIS A 70 5.05 7.96 -4.96
CA HIS A 70 6.10 7.19 -5.64
C HIS A 70 6.98 8.03 -6.57
N ALA A 71 6.90 9.37 -6.54
CA ALA A 71 7.61 10.25 -7.49
C ALA A 71 9.14 10.03 -7.55
N ASP A 72 9.79 9.71 -6.42
CA ASP A 72 11.23 9.40 -6.33
C ASP A 72 11.52 7.88 -6.28
N ILE A 73 10.49 7.03 -6.41
CA ILE A 73 10.56 5.57 -6.37
C ILE A 73 10.37 4.99 -7.77
N ASP A 74 9.24 5.29 -8.41
CA ASP A 74 8.87 4.84 -9.78
C ASP A 74 9.38 5.84 -10.84
N THR A 75 10.67 6.19 -10.73
CA THR A 75 11.31 7.33 -11.44
C THR A 75 11.27 7.28 -12.98
N LYS A 76 10.93 6.13 -13.57
CA LYS A 76 10.80 5.98 -15.03
C LYS A 76 9.43 6.40 -15.57
N LYS A 77 8.49 6.73 -14.70
CA LYS A 77 7.08 7.00 -15.04
C LYS A 77 6.61 8.26 -14.28
N THR A 78 5.73 9.03 -14.89
CA THR A 78 5.02 10.09 -14.17
C THR A 78 4.03 9.46 -13.20
N CYS A 79 4.18 9.79 -11.92
CA CYS A 79 3.25 9.40 -10.87
C CYS A 79 2.16 10.46 -10.68
N GLY A 80 0.97 10.00 -10.35
CA GLY A 80 -0.13 10.83 -9.87
C GLY A 80 -0.70 10.26 -8.58
N VAL A 81 -1.99 10.48 -8.33
CA VAL A 81 -2.66 9.97 -7.13
C VAL A 81 -2.69 8.44 -7.14
N GLY A 82 -2.29 7.83 -6.03
CA GLY A 82 -2.47 6.42 -5.70
C GLY A 82 -3.40 6.24 -4.49
N PRO A 83 -3.55 5.02 -3.95
CA PRO A 83 -4.50 4.78 -2.85
C PRO A 83 -3.92 5.15 -1.47
N GLY A 84 -2.61 5.43 -1.39
CA GLY A 84 -1.86 5.49 -0.14
C GLY A 84 -2.25 6.66 0.78
N MET A 85 -2.45 7.87 0.25
CA MET A 85 -2.85 9.01 1.10
C MET A 85 -4.27 8.89 1.63
N CYS A 86 -5.22 8.45 0.81
CA CYS A 86 -6.59 8.19 1.24
C CYS A 86 -6.63 7.10 2.33
N PHE A 87 -5.92 5.99 2.09
CA PHE A 87 -5.74 4.93 3.09
C PHE A 87 -5.19 5.48 4.41
N ALA A 88 -4.09 6.24 4.35
CA ALA A 88 -3.43 6.77 5.52
C ALA A 88 -4.34 7.71 6.32
N ASN A 89 -5.06 8.60 5.64
CA ASN A 89 -6.01 9.50 6.29
C ASN A 89 -7.14 8.75 7.00
N ALA A 90 -7.66 7.68 6.38
CA ALA A 90 -8.72 6.86 6.95
C ALA A 90 -8.29 6.03 8.18
N VAL A 91 -7.04 5.54 8.22
CA VAL A 91 -6.57 4.70 9.35
C VAL A 91 -5.95 5.50 10.49
N ARG A 92 -5.25 6.59 10.17
CA ARG A 92 -5.33 7.87 10.90
C ARG A 92 -5.72 7.80 12.38
N GLU A 93 -6.99 8.07 12.56
CA GLU A 93 -7.64 8.32 13.85
C GLU A 93 -7.63 7.09 14.76
N ARG A 94 -7.50 5.90 14.17
CA ARG A 94 -7.49 4.62 14.88
C ARG A 94 -6.10 4.15 15.28
N VAL A 95 -5.07 4.58 14.55
CA VAL A 95 -3.73 3.99 14.65
C VAL A 95 -2.65 5.01 15.04
N GLY A 96 -2.97 6.30 15.01
CA GLY A 96 -2.05 7.38 15.35
C GLY A 96 -1.14 7.73 14.18
N LEU A 97 0.17 7.79 14.43
CA LEU A 97 1.15 8.19 13.42
C LEU A 97 1.29 7.11 12.35
N VAL A 98 0.98 7.46 11.10
CA VAL A 98 1.06 6.58 9.93
C VAL A 98 2.35 6.84 9.16
N ALA A 99 3.07 5.80 8.78
CA ALA A 99 4.31 5.89 8.02
C ALA A 99 4.28 5.02 6.77
N LEU A 100 4.31 5.67 5.60
CA LEU A 100 4.22 5.03 4.30
C LEU A 100 5.60 4.73 3.73
N VAL A 101 5.81 3.51 3.24
CA VAL A 101 7.04 3.04 2.61
C VAL A 101 6.72 2.69 1.14
N PRO A 102 6.78 3.67 0.22
CA PRO A 102 6.49 3.43 -1.19
C PRO A 102 7.59 2.58 -1.82
N CYS A 103 7.19 1.55 -2.53
CA CYS A 103 8.05 0.55 -3.17
C CYS A 103 7.58 0.16 -4.57
N ALA A 104 6.34 0.49 -4.96
CA ALA A 104 5.75 0.05 -6.22
C ALA A 104 6.49 0.61 -7.45
N VAL A 105 6.52 -0.17 -8.54
CA VAL A 105 7.17 0.18 -9.81
C VAL A 105 6.28 -0.19 -10.98
N GLY A 106 5.98 0.77 -11.85
CA GLY A 106 4.97 0.60 -12.89
C GLY A 106 5.40 -0.25 -14.09
N GLY A 107 4.58 -1.25 -14.45
CA GLY A 107 4.79 -2.13 -15.60
C GLY A 107 5.63 -3.37 -15.29
N THR A 108 5.66 -3.78 -14.02
CA THR A 108 6.41 -4.96 -13.57
C THR A 108 5.48 -6.14 -13.32
N ALA A 109 5.85 -7.34 -13.77
CA ALA A 109 5.14 -8.57 -13.47
C ALA A 109 5.63 -9.20 -12.16
N ILE A 110 4.82 -10.11 -11.57
CA ILE A 110 5.14 -10.75 -10.28
C ILE A 110 6.50 -11.48 -10.25
N LYS A 111 6.98 -11.95 -11.40
CA LYS A 111 8.31 -12.59 -11.53
C LYS A 111 9.48 -11.64 -11.28
N GLU A 112 9.31 -10.35 -11.51
CA GLU A 112 10.31 -9.31 -11.19
C GLU A 112 10.37 -9.02 -9.69
N TRP A 113 9.35 -9.46 -8.94
CA TRP A 113 9.25 -9.41 -7.48
C TRP A 113 9.70 -10.70 -6.80
N ALA A 114 10.28 -11.66 -7.54
CA ALA A 114 10.86 -12.84 -6.93
C ALA A 114 12.05 -12.49 -6.00
N ARG A 115 12.22 -13.26 -4.92
CA ARG A 115 13.35 -13.08 -3.99
C ARG A 115 14.70 -13.12 -4.72
N GLY A 116 15.62 -12.23 -4.37
CA GLY A 116 16.88 -12.02 -5.08
C GLY A 116 16.79 -11.07 -6.29
N ARG A 117 15.59 -10.66 -6.73
CA ARG A 117 15.42 -9.65 -7.77
C ARG A 117 15.49 -8.24 -7.19
N HIS A 118 15.93 -7.29 -8.01
CA HIS A 118 16.16 -5.91 -7.60
C HIS A 118 14.96 -5.27 -6.88
N LEU A 119 13.74 -5.44 -7.40
CA LEU A 119 12.52 -4.85 -6.81
C LEU A 119 12.22 -5.41 -5.43
N TYR A 120 12.29 -6.75 -5.31
CA TYR A 120 12.11 -7.44 -4.04
C TYR A 120 13.15 -7.01 -3.01
N GLU A 121 14.43 -7.04 -3.36
CA GLU A 121 15.51 -6.66 -2.45
C GLU A 121 15.39 -5.18 -2.03
N ASN A 122 14.99 -4.30 -2.95
CA ASN A 122 14.75 -2.90 -2.64
C ASN A 122 13.58 -2.72 -1.66
N MET A 123 12.46 -3.43 -1.86
CA MET A 123 11.32 -3.41 -0.95
C MET A 123 11.72 -3.89 0.45
N VAL A 124 12.43 -5.01 0.56
CA VAL A 124 12.89 -5.55 1.85
C VAL A 124 13.88 -4.58 2.53
N ARG A 125 14.81 -4.00 1.78
CA ARG A 125 15.76 -2.99 2.30
C ARG A 125 15.03 -1.78 2.87
N ARG A 126 14.06 -1.22 2.13
CA ARG A 126 13.27 -0.05 2.55
C ARG A 126 12.39 -0.38 3.76
N ALA A 127 11.76 -1.54 3.76
CA ALA A 127 10.98 -2.04 4.89
C ALA A 127 11.85 -2.20 6.15
N LYS A 128 13.06 -2.76 6.05
CA LYS A 128 14.00 -2.88 7.18
C LYS A 128 14.48 -1.52 7.69
N ALA A 129 14.77 -0.58 6.79
CA ALA A 129 15.14 0.79 7.16
C ALA A 129 14.02 1.49 7.94
N ALA A 130 12.75 1.26 7.55
CA ALA A 130 11.61 1.78 8.29
C ALA A 130 11.37 1.04 9.62
N ALA A 131 11.51 -0.29 9.63
CA ALA A 131 11.18 -1.17 10.74
C ALA A 131 12.18 -1.15 11.90
N ALA A 132 13.31 -0.44 11.78
CA ALA A 132 14.14 -0.06 12.93
C ALA A 132 13.32 0.62 14.05
N GLU A 133 12.09 1.06 13.75
CA GLU A 133 11.15 1.71 14.68
C GLU A 133 9.85 0.90 14.99
N ARG A 134 9.76 -0.38 14.57
CA ARG A 134 8.65 -1.39 14.76
C ARG A 134 7.33 -1.18 13.98
N SER A 135 6.67 -2.32 13.68
CA SER A 135 5.39 -2.58 12.98
C SER A 135 5.27 -2.18 11.50
N GLY A 136 5.52 -3.12 10.58
CA GLY A 136 5.24 -2.99 9.13
C GLY A 136 4.04 -3.81 8.67
N ARG A 137 3.46 -3.48 7.51
CA ARG A 137 2.37 -4.18 6.78
C ARG A 137 2.58 -3.99 5.28
N CYS A 138 2.17 -4.89 4.38
CA CYS A 138 2.38 -4.67 2.93
C CYS A 138 1.08 -4.71 2.10
N PHE A 139 1.05 -3.85 1.08
CA PHE A 139 0.03 -3.79 0.03
C PHE A 139 0.64 -4.09 -1.32
N GLY A 140 -0.13 -4.74 -2.20
CA GLY A 140 0.35 -5.23 -3.50
C GLY A 140 -0.76 -5.40 -4.52
N GLU A 141 -0.53 -4.88 -5.73
CA GLU A 141 -1.25 -5.26 -6.95
C GLU A 141 -0.20 -5.74 -7.97
N SER A 142 -0.44 -6.87 -8.62
CA SER A 142 0.40 -7.38 -9.71
C SER A 142 -0.46 -8.07 -10.76
N ASP A 143 -0.10 -7.89 -12.02
CA ASP A 143 -0.75 -8.54 -13.17
C ASP A 143 0.06 -9.71 -13.75
N ALA A 144 -0.52 -10.37 -14.75
CA ALA A 144 0.13 -11.32 -15.63
C ALA A 144 0.00 -10.89 -17.11
N SER A 145 1.09 -11.00 -17.87
CA SER A 145 1.14 -10.65 -19.30
C SER A 145 1.22 -11.87 -20.24
N SER A 146 1.09 -13.07 -19.68
CA SER A 146 1.11 -14.32 -20.44
C SER A 146 0.27 -15.39 -19.76
N GLN A 147 -0.14 -16.40 -20.53
CA GLN A 147 -0.88 -17.54 -19.98
C GLN A 147 -0.12 -18.24 -18.85
N HIS A 148 1.19 -18.45 -19.02
CA HIS A 148 2.02 -19.07 -18.01
C HIS A 148 2.13 -18.21 -16.74
N ASP A 149 2.26 -16.88 -16.89
CA ASP A 149 2.30 -15.97 -15.75
C ASP A 149 0.95 -15.98 -14.99
N ALA A 150 -0.18 -16.09 -15.71
CA ALA A 150 -1.51 -16.17 -15.11
C ALA A 150 -1.75 -17.49 -14.37
N GLU A 151 -1.36 -18.61 -14.97
CA GLU A 151 -1.47 -19.96 -14.38
C GLU A 151 -0.59 -20.14 -13.14
N THR A 152 0.58 -19.49 -13.11
CA THR A 152 1.50 -19.55 -11.98
C THR A 152 1.29 -18.43 -10.96
N TYR A 153 0.34 -17.51 -11.19
CA TYR A 153 0.17 -16.30 -10.38
C TYR A 153 -0.03 -16.61 -8.89
N LYS A 154 -0.97 -17.50 -8.56
CA LYS A 154 -1.28 -17.86 -7.16
C LYS A 154 -0.03 -18.36 -6.43
N ALA A 155 0.66 -19.34 -7.01
CA ALA A 155 1.87 -19.91 -6.41
C ALA A 155 3.00 -18.87 -6.26
N ASN A 156 3.14 -17.96 -7.23
CA ASN A 156 4.11 -16.88 -7.18
C ASN A 156 3.79 -15.87 -6.07
N MET A 157 2.51 -15.53 -5.89
CA MET A 157 2.04 -14.60 -4.86
C MET A 157 2.17 -15.18 -3.45
N GLU A 158 1.79 -16.45 -3.25
CA GLU A 158 1.98 -17.14 -1.97
C GLU A 158 3.47 -17.23 -1.59
N ARG A 159 4.34 -17.54 -2.57
CA ARG A 159 5.79 -17.52 -2.38
C ARG A 159 6.31 -16.11 -2.06
N LEU A 160 5.80 -15.08 -2.72
CA LEU A 160 6.16 -13.68 -2.43
C LEU A 160 5.80 -13.33 -0.98
N ILE A 161 4.57 -13.63 -0.55
CA ILE A 161 4.10 -13.41 0.82
C ILE A 161 5.01 -14.12 1.83
N HIS A 162 5.30 -15.40 1.61
CA HIS A 162 6.18 -16.17 2.48
C HIS A 162 7.58 -15.56 2.56
N ASN A 163 8.18 -15.21 1.42
CA ASN A 163 9.50 -14.60 1.37
C ASN A 163 9.52 -13.27 2.15
N ILE A 164 8.54 -12.39 1.95
CA ILE A 164 8.43 -11.11 2.68
C ILE A 164 8.40 -11.36 4.19
N ARG A 165 7.54 -12.28 4.65
CA ARG A 165 7.41 -12.63 6.08
C ARG A 165 8.72 -13.14 6.66
N THR A 166 9.41 -14.02 5.94
CA THR A 166 10.69 -14.60 6.34
C THR A 166 11.78 -13.54 6.41
N ASP A 167 11.97 -12.74 5.36
CA ASP A 167 13.07 -11.77 5.30
C ASP A 167 12.86 -10.55 6.19
N LEU A 168 11.61 -10.22 6.54
CA LEU A 168 11.27 -9.22 7.56
C LEU A 168 11.15 -9.80 8.98
N GLN A 169 11.24 -11.13 9.15
CA GLN A 169 11.06 -11.83 10.42
C GLN A 169 9.71 -11.52 11.10
N LEU A 170 8.65 -11.41 10.29
CA LEU A 170 7.29 -11.11 10.72
C LEU A 170 6.35 -12.21 10.21
N PRO A 171 6.30 -13.39 10.85
CA PRO A 171 5.55 -14.55 10.34
C PRO A 171 4.03 -14.30 10.23
N SER A 172 3.49 -13.37 11.01
CA SER A 172 2.07 -12.99 11.03
C SER A 172 1.79 -11.66 10.30
N LEU A 173 2.74 -11.13 9.52
CA LEU A 173 2.61 -9.86 8.81
C LEU A 173 1.29 -9.80 8.02
N PRO A 174 0.40 -8.84 8.32
CA PRO A 174 -0.81 -8.63 7.54
C PRO A 174 -0.48 -8.19 6.11
N ILE A 175 -1.12 -8.84 5.14
CA ILE A 175 -1.06 -8.49 3.73
C ILE A 175 -2.46 -8.18 3.22
N ILE A 176 -2.62 -7.04 2.56
CA ILE A 176 -3.86 -6.71 1.85
C ILE A 176 -3.50 -6.59 0.38
N GLN A 177 -3.97 -7.53 -0.43
CA GLN A 177 -3.79 -7.49 -1.87
C GLN A 177 -5.05 -6.96 -2.55
N VAL A 178 -4.89 -6.54 -3.80
CA VAL A 178 -5.99 -6.01 -4.62
C VAL A 178 -6.23 -6.97 -5.79
N ALA A 179 -7.46 -7.46 -5.94
CA ALA A 179 -7.88 -8.12 -7.16
C ALA A 179 -8.06 -7.07 -8.25
N ILE A 180 -7.33 -7.23 -9.36
CA ILE A 180 -7.08 -6.18 -10.35
C ILE A 180 -8.37 -5.72 -11.05
N ALA A 181 -8.49 -4.41 -11.30
CA ALA A 181 -9.64 -3.82 -12.00
C ALA A 181 -9.57 -4.00 -13.52
N SER A 182 -8.34 -4.08 -14.04
CA SER A 182 -7.96 -3.96 -15.45
C SER A 182 -6.71 -4.79 -15.73
N GLY A 183 -6.45 -5.09 -17.00
CA GLY A 183 -5.33 -5.93 -17.41
C GLY A 183 -5.57 -6.52 -18.81
N ASP A 184 -4.74 -7.48 -19.22
CA ASP A 184 -4.96 -8.20 -20.47
C ASP A 184 -6.27 -9.02 -20.39
N GLU A 185 -7.25 -8.68 -21.23
CA GLU A 185 -8.57 -9.32 -21.27
C GLU A 185 -8.51 -10.84 -21.36
N LYS A 186 -7.46 -11.40 -21.97
CA LYS A 186 -7.29 -12.87 -22.10
C LYS A 186 -7.01 -13.56 -20.78
N TYR A 187 -6.42 -12.84 -19.82
CA TYR A 187 -5.85 -13.42 -18.61
C TYR A 187 -6.38 -12.79 -17.33
N ILE A 188 -7.06 -11.64 -17.42
CA ILE A 188 -7.53 -10.87 -16.27
C ILE A 188 -8.39 -11.72 -15.31
N GLU A 189 -9.37 -12.47 -15.80
CA GLU A 189 -10.23 -13.27 -14.92
C GLU A 189 -9.46 -14.42 -14.26
N LYS A 190 -8.50 -15.05 -14.96
CA LYS A 190 -7.62 -16.06 -14.34
C LYS A 190 -6.76 -15.47 -13.22
N VAL A 191 -6.19 -14.28 -13.44
CA VAL A 191 -5.40 -13.57 -12.42
C VAL A 191 -6.27 -13.20 -11.23
N ARG A 192 -7.48 -12.71 -11.47
CA ARG A 192 -8.43 -12.33 -10.41
C ARG A 192 -8.91 -13.54 -9.61
N GLU A 193 -9.20 -14.66 -10.26
CA GLU A 193 -9.49 -15.94 -9.60
C GLU A 193 -8.32 -16.37 -8.72
N ALA A 194 -7.09 -16.26 -9.23
CA ALA A 194 -5.88 -16.56 -8.45
C ALA A 194 -5.71 -15.62 -7.25
N GLN A 195 -5.94 -14.31 -7.40
CA GLN A 195 -5.86 -13.31 -6.33
C GLN A 195 -6.90 -13.58 -5.23
N LYS A 196 -8.14 -13.86 -5.61
CA LYS A 196 -9.24 -14.17 -4.67
C LYS A 196 -9.09 -15.54 -4.02
N GLY A 197 -8.45 -16.48 -4.71
CA GLY A 197 -8.24 -17.84 -4.25
C GLY A 197 -7.01 -18.06 -3.37
N ILE A 198 -6.26 -17.01 -3.01
CA ILE A 198 -5.12 -17.13 -2.08
C ILE A 198 -5.63 -17.47 -0.68
N ASP A 199 -5.15 -18.60 -0.16
CA ASP A 199 -5.54 -19.13 1.15
C ASP A 199 -4.31 -19.17 2.08
N VAL A 200 -3.92 -17.98 2.52
CA VAL A 200 -2.77 -17.78 3.42
C VAL A 200 -3.25 -16.96 4.61
N ALA A 201 -2.93 -17.42 5.83
CA ALA A 201 -3.29 -16.73 7.06
C ALA A 201 -2.82 -15.27 7.06
N ASN A 202 -3.62 -14.37 7.64
CA ASN A 202 -3.39 -12.92 7.67
C ASN A 202 -3.19 -12.27 6.29
N VAL A 203 -3.81 -12.82 5.24
CA VAL A 203 -3.97 -12.08 3.99
C VAL A 203 -5.44 -11.93 3.62
N VAL A 204 -5.79 -10.76 3.13
CA VAL A 204 -7.14 -10.46 2.63
C VAL A 204 -7.04 -9.82 1.25
N CYS A 205 -8.09 -9.97 0.46
CA CYS A 205 -8.16 -9.49 -0.91
C CYS A 205 -9.30 -8.47 -1.05
N VAL A 206 -8.98 -7.25 -1.47
CA VAL A 206 -9.95 -6.21 -1.83
C VAL A 206 -10.18 -6.29 -3.34
N ASP A 207 -11.44 -6.22 -3.79
CA ASP A 207 -11.76 -6.32 -5.21
C ASP A 207 -11.93 -4.95 -5.86
N ALA A 208 -11.03 -4.57 -6.78
CA ALA A 208 -11.10 -3.30 -7.50
C ALA A 208 -11.99 -3.36 -8.77
N LYS A 209 -12.62 -4.49 -9.09
CA LYS A 209 -13.48 -4.61 -10.28
C LYS A 209 -14.63 -3.61 -10.23
N GLY A 210 -14.79 -2.89 -11.34
CA GLY A 210 -15.83 -1.87 -11.50
C GLY A 210 -15.41 -0.49 -11.01
N LEU A 211 -14.24 -0.34 -10.39
CA LEU A 211 -13.67 0.99 -10.17
C LEU A 211 -13.37 1.67 -11.51
N GLU A 212 -13.56 2.99 -11.54
CA GLU A 212 -13.43 3.78 -12.75
C GLU A 212 -12.00 3.78 -13.28
N LEU A 213 -11.88 3.48 -14.57
CA LEU A 213 -10.62 3.52 -15.31
C LEU A 213 -10.51 4.83 -16.07
N LYS A 214 -9.27 5.26 -16.27
CA LYS A 214 -8.94 6.36 -17.17
C LYS A 214 -9.20 5.97 -18.62
N GLU A 215 -9.07 6.94 -19.51
CA GLU A 215 -9.21 6.76 -20.97
C GLU A 215 -8.30 5.67 -21.56
N ASP A 216 -7.20 5.32 -20.88
CA ASP A 216 -6.31 4.23 -21.29
C ASP A 216 -6.85 2.81 -21.00
N ASN A 217 -8.03 2.71 -20.34
CA ASN A 217 -8.67 1.46 -19.90
C ASN A 217 -7.75 0.55 -19.07
N LEU A 218 -6.72 1.12 -18.44
CA LEU A 218 -5.71 0.36 -17.70
C LEU A 218 -5.53 0.91 -16.29
N HIS A 219 -5.47 2.22 -16.13
CA HIS A 219 -5.17 2.83 -14.84
C HIS A 219 -6.42 3.41 -14.17
N LEU A 220 -6.50 3.30 -12.85
CA LEU A 220 -7.59 3.91 -12.07
C LEU A 220 -7.55 5.45 -12.15
N THR A 221 -8.73 6.08 -12.15
CA THR A 221 -8.89 7.54 -12.00
C THR A 221 -8.48 8.00 -10.59
N THR A 222 -8.36 9.32 -10.38
CA THR A 222 -8.08 9.87 -9.04
C THR A 222 -9.18 9.49 -8.04
N GLU A 223 -10.43 9.56 -8.46
CA GLU A 223 -11.61 9.22 -7.67
C GLU A 223 -11.66 7.73 -7.35
N ALA A 224 -11.34 6.87 -8.33
CA ALA A 224 -11.22 5.44 -8.12
C ALA A 224 -10.09 5.08 -7.14
N GLN A 225 -8.97 5.81 -7.17
CA GLN A 225 -7.88 5.63 -6.19
C GLN A 225 -8.31 6.03 -4.77
N VAL A 226 -9.13 7.07 -4.62
CA VAL A 226 -9.75 7.43 -3.33
C VAL A 226 -10.67 6.30 -2.85
N GLN A 227 -11.52 5.75 -3.73
CA GLN A 227 -12.39 4.61 -3.38
C GLN A 227 -11.57 3.39 -2.95
N LEU A 228 -10.54 3.02 -3.73
CA LEU A 228 -9.64 1.92 -3.39
C LEU A 228 -8.94 2.14 -2.04
N GLY A 229 -8.45 3.36 -1.77
CA GLY A 229 -7.85 3.72 -0.49
C GLY A 229 -8.77 3.50 0.70
N ARG A 230 -10.06 3.83 0.56
CA ARG A 230 -11.09 3.55 1.59
C ARG A 230 -11.32 2.04 1.76
N MET A 231 -11.45 1.30 0.66
CA MET A 231 -11.64 -0.16 0.71
C MET A 231 -10.45 -0.87 1.39
N LEU A 232 -9.23 -0.42 1.12
CA LEU A 232 -8.02 -0.92 1.80
C LEU A 232 -8.01 -0.57 3.30
N ALA A 233 -8.46 0.63 3.66
CA ALA A 233 -8.56 1.06 5.05
C ALA A 233 -9.62 0.26 5.81
N ASP A 234 -10.79 0.03 5.22
CA ASP A 234 -11.87 -0.77 5.80
C ASP A 234 -11.42 -2.22 6.02
N ALA A 235 -10.74 -2.83 5.03
CA ALA A 235 -10.16 -4.15 5.17
C ALA A 235 -9.12 -4.20 6.30
N TYR A 236 -8.25 -3.19 6.38
CA TYR A 236 -7.28 -3.07 7.46
C TYR A 236 -7.95 -2.98 8.83
N LEU A 237 -8.93 -2.08 8.98
CA LEU A 237 -9.58 -1.78 10.25
C LEU A 237 -10.42 -2.96 10.75
N THR A 238 -11.07 -3.67 9.82
CA THR A 238 -11.92 -4.83 10.12
C THR A 238 -11.12 -6.03 10.57
N HIS A 239 -10.03 -6.36 9.86
CA HIS A 239 -9.33 -7.62 10.06
C HIS A 239 -8.12 -7.53 10.99
N PHE A 240 -7.53 -6.35 11.16
CA PHE A 240 -6.19 -6.26 11.74
C PHE A 240 -5.94 -5.08 12.67
N ALA A 241 -6.81 -4.07 12.72
CA ALA A 241 -6.61 -2.97 13.66
C ALA A 241 -6.92 -3.44 15.09
N PRO A 242 -6.25 -2.88 16.12
CA PRO A 242 -6.62 -3.11 17.50
C PRO A 242 -8.10 -2.73 17.70
N GLN A 243 -8.85 -3.61 18.36
CA GLN A 243 -10.22 -3.28 18.76
C GLN A 243 -10.16 -2.12 19.77
N LEU A 244 -11.03 -1.14 19.59
CA LEU A 244 -11.22 -0.12 20.62
C LEU A 244 -11.72 -0.82 21.89
N PRO A 245 -11.24 -0.45 23.09
CA PRO A 245 -11.85 -0.92 24.32
C PRO A 245 -13.34 -0.58 24.25
N LEU A 246 -14.21 -1.58 24.51
CA LEU A 246 -15.62 -1.32 24.75
C LEU A 246 -15.69 -0.24 25.84
N SER A 247 -16.27 0.91 25.51
CA SER A 247 -16.59 1.93 26.50
C SER A 247 -17.48 1.26 27.55
N ALA A 248 -16.95 1.09 28.76
CA ALA A 248 -17.73 0.61 29.89
C ALA A 248 -18.94 1.55 30.09
N PRO A 249 -20.13 1.00 30.38
CA PRO A 249 -21.35 1.79 30.56
C PRO A 249 -21.24 2.79 31.72
#